data_AF-A0A1R1D0V1-F1
#
_entry.id   AF-A0A1R1D0V1-F1
#
_cell.length_a   1.000
_cell.length_b   1.000
_cell.length_c   1.000
_cell.angle_alpha   90.00
_cell.angle_beta   90.00
_cell.angle_gamma   90.00
#
_symmetry.space_group_name_H-M   'P 1'
#
loop_
_entity.id
_entity.type
_entity.pdbx_description
1 polymer ?
#
loop_
_entity_poly.entity_id
_entity_poly.type
_entity_poly.pdbx_seq_one_letter_code
_entity_poly.pdbx_strand_id
1 'polypeptide(L)'
;MGKINVNKSGFNVAVEDTDHYTQIGTIYDNEVWCYDKADTSPGYAVIKFRNSAGQVVKGYMLMTGFSNLQSAYGLHPSSTATLYDYSSSKNMAHDIFNVRHATTIYKPNASSMGISIPAGGQVAMRDSEAGDSGSSNPDWLLIRYYRTTATGTWQSIWGATSNTDYHGFVPVGLSKGSTKNTISVYGDW
;
A
#
# COMPACT_ATOMS: atom_id res chain seq x y z
N MET A 1 3.24 3.90 -11.46
CA MET A 1 3.03 3.02 -10.28
C MET A 1 1.77 3.47 -9.58
N GLY A 2 1.09 2.55 -8.91
CA GLY A 2 -0.01 2.92 -8.02
C GLY A 2 0.52 3.56 -6.75
N LYS A 3 -0.40 4.10 -5.94
CA LYS A 3 -0.08 4.60 -4.59
C LYS A 3 -1.14 4.14 -3.60
N ILE A 4 -0.74 3.61 -2.46
CA ILE A 4 -1.62 3.35 -1.32
C ILE A 4 -1.68 4.61 -0.46
N ASN A 5 -2.89 4.99 -0.10
CA ASN A 5 -3.19 6.21 0.63
C ASN A 5 -4.14 5.89 1.77
N VAL A 6 -4.28 6.83 2.70
CA VAL A 6 -5.29 6.80 3.74
C VAL A 6 -6.00 8.14 3.70
N ASN A 7 -7.33 8.11 3.79
CA ASN A 7 -8.07 9.35 3.98
C ASN A 7 -7.76 9.90 5.36
N LYS A 8 -7.02 11.01 5.41
CA LYS A 8 -6.72 11.79 6.62
C LYS A 8 -7.29 13.20 6.53
N SER A 9 -8.28 13.39 5.66
CA SER A 9 -8.86 14.71 5.39
C SER A 9 -9.79 15.19 6.52
N GLY A 10 -10.25 14.29 7.40
CA GLY A 10 -11.32 14.57 8.35
C GLY A 10 -12.71 14.60 7.72
N PHE A 11 -12.83 14.34 6.41
CA PHE A 11 -14.09 14.32 5.67
C PHE A 11 -14.32 12.98 4.96
N ASN A 12 -15.59 12.71 4.65
CA ASN A 12 -15.97 11.55 3.85
C ASN A 12 -15.83 11.88 2.37
N VAL A 13 -15.18 11.00 1.61
CA VAL A 13 -14.98 11.18 0.17
C VAL A 13 -15.86 10.23 -0.62
N ALA A 14 -16.74 10.77 -1.45
CA ALA A 14 -17.58 9.96 -2.33
C ALA A 14 -16.75 9.28 -3.42
N VAL A 15 -17.14 8.05 -3.77
CA VAL A 15 -16.55 7.29 -4.87
C VAL A 15 -17.67 6.89 -5.83
N GLU A 16 -17.45 7.14 -7.10
CA GLU A 16 -18.43 6.98 -8.17
C GLU A 16 -18.09 5.81 -9.10
N ASP A 17 -19.09 5.40 -9.89
CA ASP A 17 -18.95 4.43 -10.97
C ASP A 17 -18.18 4.98 -12.18
N THR A 18 -18.05 4.14 -13.22
CA THR A 18 -17.29 4.48 -14.45
C THR A 18 -17.91 5.62 -15.25
N ASP A 19 -19.22 5.82 -15.11
CA ASP A 19 -19.93 6.86 -15.83
C ASP A 19 -20.06 8.16 -15.00
N HIS A 20 -19.54 8.18 -13.76
CA HIS A 20 -19.56 9.32 -12.85
C HIS A 20 -20.97 9.82 -12.48
N TYR A 21 -21.96 8.94 -12.52
CA TYR A 21 -23.35 9.29 -12.24
C TYR A 21 -23.86 8.70 -10.94
N THR A 22 -23.24 7.61 -10.49
CA THR A 22 -23.70 6.88 -9.31
C THR A 22 -22.60 6.79 -8.28
N GLN A 23 -22.89 7.25 -7.06
CA GLN A 23 -22.02 6.97 -5.92
C GLN A 23 -22.09 5.46 -5.60
N ILE A 24 -20.96 4.78 -5.73
CA ILE A 24 -20.80 3.34 -5.42
C ILE A 24 -20.13 3.10 -4.07
N GLY A 25 -19.70 4.16 -3.40
CA GLY A 25 -19.16 4.06 -2.06
C GLY A 25 -18.70 5.38 -1.48
N THR A 26 -18.11 5.27 -0.30
CA THR A 26 -17.55 6.38 0.46
C THR A 26 -16.27 5.88 1.10
N ILE A 27 -15.22 6.68 1.05
CA ILE A 27 -14.00 6.48 1.84
C ILE A 27 -14.11 7.40 3.06
N TYR A 28 -14.27 6.79 4.23
CA TYR A 28 -14.37 7.49 5.50
C TYR A 28 -12.99 7.92 6.01
N ASP A 29 -12.97 8.78 7.01
CA ASP A 29 -11.72 9.17 7.66
C ASP A 29 -11.00 7.95 8.26
N ASN A 30 -9.68 7.90 8.11
CA ASN A 30 -8.78 6.80 8.45
C ASN A 30 -8.97 5.51 7.65
N GLU A 31 -9.62 5.57 6.48
CA GLU A 31 -9.72 4.44 5.56
C GLU A 31 -8.67 4.46 4.46
N VAL A 32 -8.14 3.28 4.18
CA VAL A 32 -7.16 2.99 3.15
C VAL A 32 -7.84 2.85 1.80
N TRP A 33 -7.22 3.43 0.79
CA TRP A 33 -7.60 3.32 -0.61
C TRP A 33 -6.34 3.37 -1.48
N CYS A 34 -6.45 2.96 -2.74
CA CYS A 34 -5.31 2.84 -3.62
C CYS A 34 -5.54 3.59 -4.93
N TYR A 35 -4.68 4.55 -5.23
CA TYR A 35 -4.61 5.20 -6.53
C TYR A 35 -4.08 4.22 -7.58
N ASP A 36 -4.80 4.10 -8.69
CA ASP A 36 -4.41 3.32 -9.87
C ASP A 36 -3.81 4.27 -10.92
N LYS A 37 -4.61 5.21 -11.44
CA LYS A 37 -4.21 6.15 -12.48
C LYS A 37 -5.12 7.38 -12.54
N ALA A 38 -4.69 8.41 -13.26
CA ALA A 38 -5.52 9.56 -13.57
C ALA A 38 -6.51 9.22 -14.70
N ASP A 39 -7.69 9.83 -14.63
CA ASP A 39 -8.67 9.92 -15.70
C ASP A 39 -8.94 11.40 -16.00
N THR A 40 -8.25 11.91 -17.02
CA THR A 40 -7.98 13.35 -17.19
C THR A 40 -9.14 14.14 -17.79
N SER A 41 -10.27 13.51 -18.09
CA SER A 41 -11.47 14.19 -18.60
C SER A 41 -12.72 13.42 -18.16
N PRO A 42 -13.37 13.77 -17.03
CA PRO A 42 -13.47 15.13 -16.46
C PRO A 42 -12.49 15.52 -15.34
N GLY A 43 -11.43 14.75 -15.05
CA GLY A 43 -10.50 15.05 -13.94
C GLY A 43 -10.81 14.22 -12.68
N TYR A 44 -10.81 12.91 -12.86
CA TYR A 44 -10.96 11.92 -11.80
C TYR A 44 -9.63 11.19 -11.58
N ALA A 45 -9.49 10.59 -10.41
CA ALA A 45 -8.57 9.48 -10.23
C ALA A 45 -9.35 8.18 -10.21
N VAL A 46 -8.78 7.21 -10.90
CA VAL A 46 -9.16 5.82 -10.81
C VAL A 46 -8.54 5.26 -9.53
N ILE A 47 -9.37 4.65 -8.69
CA ILE A 47 -8.95 4.08 -7.42
C ILE A 47 -9.45 2.64 -7.23
N LYS A 48 -8.83 1.95 -6.28
CA LYS A 48 -9.29 0.68 -5.71
C LYS A 48 -9.57 0.89 -4.22
N PHE A 49 -10.74 0.50 -3.75
CA PHE A 49 -11.16 0.67 -2.35
C PHE A 49 -12.09 -0.45 -1.91
N ARG A 50 -12.35 -0.55 -0.61
CA ARG A 50 -13.33 -1.49 -0.04
C ARG A 50 -14.67 -0.78 0.09
N ASN A 51 -15.69 -1.21 -0.64
CA ASN A 51 -17.04 -0.63 -0.54
C ASN A 51 -17.79 -1.12 0.71
N SER A 52 -18.98 -0.57 0.94
CA SER A 52 -19.84 -0.90 2.09
C SER A 52 -20.32 -2.37 2.11
N ALA A 53 -20.35 -3.03 0.95
CA ALA A 53 -20.61 -4.48 0.84
C ALA A 53 -19.38 -5.34 1.22
N GLY A 54 -18.28 -4.72 1.61
CA GLY A 54 -17.04 -5.41 1.94
C GLY A 54 -16.32 -6.00 0.72
N GLN A 55 -16.60 -5.49 -0.47
CA GLN A 55 -15.96 -5.90 -1.72
C GLN A 55 -14.87 -4.90 -2.08
N VAL A 56 -13.76 -5.42 -2.62
CA VAL A 56 -12.71 -4.56 -3.17
C VAL A 56 -13.07 -4.28 -4.62
N VAL A 57 -13.41 -3.02 -4.91
CA VAL A 57 -13.90 -2.59 -6.22
C VAL A 57 -13.08 -1.44 -6.75
N LYS A 58 -13.20 -1.23 -8.06
CA LYS A 58 -12.66 -0.07 -8.76
C LYS A 58 -13.71 1.04 -8.74
N GLY A 59 -13.28 2.28 -8.55
CA GLY A 59 -14.15 3.44 -8.55
C GLY A 59 -13.41 4.70 -8.97
N TYR A 60 -14.16 5.79 -9.04
CA TYR A 60 -13.70 7.08 -9.53
C TYR A 60 -13.89 8.13 -8.46
N MET A 61 -12.84 8.91 -8.21
CA MET A 61 -12.84 9.97 -7.21
C MET A 61 -12.44 11.28 -7.88
N LEU A 62 -13.24 12.33 -7.68
CA LEU A 62 -12.94 13.67 -8.18
C LEU A 62 -11.58 14.15 -7.67
N MET A 63 -10.70 14.63 -8.57
CA MET A 63 -9.37 15.11 -8.19
C MET A 63 -9.42 16.38 -7.32
N THR A 64 -10.51 17.13 -7.31
CA THR A 64 -10.69 18.23 -6.35
C THR A 64 -10.77 17.74 -4.90
N GLY A 65 -11.19 16.49 -4.68
CA GLY A 65 -11.16 15.83 -3.38
C GLY A 65 -9.78 15.27 -3.00
N PHE A 66 -8.83 15.17 -3.95
CA PHE A 66 -7.50 14.61 -3.73
C PHE A 66 -6.59 15.49 -2.88
N SER A 67 -6.74 16.81 -2.95
CA SER A 67 -5.81 17.76 -2.29
C SER A 67 -5.79 17.62 -0.76
N ASN A 68 -6.86 17.08 -0.17
CA ASN A 68 -6.97 16.85 1.26
C ASN A 68 -6.61 15.41 1.67
N LEU A 69 -6.27 14.55 0.71
CA LEU A 69 -5.89 13.16 0.97
C LEU A 69 -4.37 13.07 1.09
N GLN A 70 -3.91 12.60 2.25
CA GLN A 70 -2.49 12.42 2.50
C GLN A 70 -2.07 10.98 2.15
N SER A 71 -0.87 10.81 1.59
CA SER A 71 -0.23 9.50 1.57
C SER A 71 0.24 9.20 3.00
N ALA A 72 -0.64 8.63 3.82
CA ALA A 72 -0.29 8.26 5.19
C ALA A 72 0.85 7.26 5.27
N TYR A 73 1.12 6.49 4.21
CA TYR A 73 2.28 5.62 4.18
C TYR A 73 3.60 6.41 4.21
N GLY A 74 3.66 7.62 3.66
CA GLY A 74 4.87 8.47 3.77
C GLY A 74 4.95 9.36 5.00
N LEU A 75 3.82 9.56 5.71
CA LEU A 75 3.76 10.47 6.86
C LEU A 75 3.61 9.74 8.20
N HIS A 76 3.15 8.48 8.17
CA HIS A 76 2.81 7.72 9.36
C HIS A 76 3.33 6.27 9.28
N PRO A 77 4.64 6.05 9.06
CA PRO A 77 5.22 4.73 9.28
C PRO A 77 5.11 4.35 10.77
N SER A 78 5.14 3.05 11.09
CA SER A 78 5.20 2.60 12.49
C SER A 78 6.53 2.93 13.16
N SER A 79 7.61 2.94 12.39
CA SER A 79 8.95 3.36 12.80
C SER A 79 9.84 3.49 11.56
N THR A 80 11.10 3.83 11.74
CA THR A 80 12.09 3.87 10.65
C THR A 80 13.32 3.02 11.01
N ALA A 81 14.04 2.57 9.99
CA ALA A 81 15.35 1.94 10.15
C ALA A 81 16.31 2.34 9.04
N THR A 82 17.60 2.34 9.35
CA THR A 82 18.67 2.52 8.37
C THR A 82 19.12 1.13 7.91
N LEU A 83 18.83 0.78 6.65
CA LEU A 83 19.12 -0.52 6.06
C LEU A 83 19.91 -0.36 4.74
N TYR A 84 20.62 -1.40 4.33
CA TYR A 84 21.46 -1.35 3.12
C TYR A 84 20.62 -1.29 1.85
N ASP A 85 20.64 -0.18 1.13
CA ASP A 85 20.02 -0.11 -0.18
C ASP A 85 20.98 -0.63 -1.26
N TYR A 86 20.61 -1.75 -1.87
CA TYR A 86 21.45 -2.40 -2.88
C TYR A 86 21.46 -1.66 -4.23
N SER A 87 20.47 -0.80 -4.52
CA SER A 87 20.46 -0.05 -5.78
C SER A 87 21.47 1.10 -5.78
N SER A 88 21.69 1.71 -4.62
CA SER A 88 22.62 2.82 -4.41
C SER A 88 23.89 2.41 -3.66
N SER A 89 24.00 1.13 -3.27
CA SER A 89 25.13 0.53 -2.56
C SER A 89 25.51 1.26 -1.27
N LYS A 90 24.52 1.79 -0.53
CA LYS A 90 24.72 2.52 0.73
C LYS A 90 23.55 2.30 1.68
N ASN A 91 23.77 2.59 2.96
CA ASN A 91 22.69 2.59 3.94
C ASN A 91 21.72 3.76 3.71
N MET A 92 20.42 3.49 3.70
CA MET A 92 19.35 4.47 3.48
C MET A 92 18.23 4.28 4.51
N ALA A 93 17.46 5.35 4.74
CA ALA A 93 16.28 5.32 5.57
C ALA A 93 15.18 4.48 4.91
N HIS A 94 14.52 3.66 5.73
CA HIS A 94 13.40 2.85 5.34
C HIS A 94 12.25 3.06 6.33
N ASP A 95 11.06 3.23 5.80
CA ASP A 95 9.80 3.28 6.53
C ASP A 95 9.34 1.86 6.86
N ILE A 96 8.97 1.63 8.12
CA ILE A 96 8.54 0.34 8.64
C ILE A 96 7.04 0.32 8.83
N PHE A 97 6.41 -0.78 8.41
CA PHE A 97 5.00 -1.07 8.63
C PHE A 97 4.84 -2.42 9.32
N ASN A 98 3.83 -2.51 10.18
CA ASN A 98 3.49 -3.72 10.90
C ASN A 98 2.52 -4.60 10.08
N VAL A 99 2.60 -5.90 10.32
CA VAL A 99 1.74 -6.91 9.69
C VAL A 99 0.77 -7.47 10.71
N ARG A 100 -0.53 -7.20 10.54
CA ARG A 100 -1.63 -7.68 11.41
C ARG A 100 -2.05 -9.10 11.07
N HIS A 101 -2.17 -9.38 9.78
CA HIS A 101 -2.59 -10.68 9.26
C HIS A 101 -1.46 -11.26 8.42
N ALA A 102 -1.26 -12.57 8.55
CA ALA A 102 -0.21 -13.25 7.78
C ALA A 102 -0.37 -12.93 6.28
N THR A 103 0.71 -12.45 5.66
CA THR A 103 0.68 -11.90 4.31
C THR A 103 1.82 -12.46 3.48
N THR A 104 1.50 -12.95 2.28
CA THR A 104 2.47 -13.52 1.34
C THR A 104 3.21 -12.42 0.59
N ILE A 105 4.52 -12.59 0.40
CA ILE A 105 5.33 -11.74 -0.46
C ILE A 105 5.25 -12.23 -1.91
N TYR A 106 5.06 -11.30 -2.83
CA TYR A 106 4.98 -11.52 -4.26
C TYR A 106 6.12 -10.81 -4.98
N LYS A 107 6.52 -11.41 -6.11
CA LYS A 107 7.50 -10.87 -7.04
C LYS A 107 6.87 -9.79 -7.92
N PRO A 108 7.67 -8.95 -8.62
CA PRO A 108 7.16 -7.95 -9.56
C PRO A 108 6.25 -8.51 -10.67
N ASN A 109 6.44 -9.78 -11.06
CA ASN A 109 5.58 -10.47 -12.02
C ASN A 109 4.32 -11.12 -11.39
N ALA A 110 3.96 -10.73 -10.17
CA ALA A 110 2.85 -11.24 -9.36
C ALA A 110 2.90 -12.73 -8.96
N SER A 111 3.97 -13.46 -9.28
CA SER A 111 4.17 -14.81 -8.74
C SER A 111 4.62 -14.76 -7.27
N SER A 112 4.25 -15.77 -6.49
CA SER A 112 4.63 -15.83 -5.07
C SER A 112 6.13 -16.06 -4.89
N MET A 113 6.73 -15.46 -3.87
CA MET A 113 8.07 -15.81 -3.41
C MET A 113 8.12 -17.07 -2.52
N GLY A 114 6.95 -17.64 -2.15
CA GLY A 114 6.86 -18.71 -1.17
C GLY A 114 7.16 -18.28 0.27
N ILE A 115 7.30 -16.98 0.50
CA ILE A 115 7.58 -16.38 1.81
C ILE A 115 6.30 -15.74 2.33
N SER A 116 5.91 -16.07 3.57
CA SER A 116 4.81 -15.45 4.29
C SER A 116 5.33 -14.74 5.53
N ILE A 117 4.94 -13.48 5.70
CA ILE A 117 5.25 -12.70 6.89
C ILE A 117 4.13 -12.98 7.90
N PRO A 118 4.44 -13.56 9.08
CA PRO A 118 3.42 -13.87 10.07
C PRO A 118 2.82 -12.58 10.67
N ALA A 119 1.65 -12.73 11.30
CA ALA A 119 1.11 -11.67 12.16
C ALA A 119 2.13 -11.25 13.23
N GLY A 120 2.24 -9.95 13.48
CA GLY A 120 3.28 -9.34 14.33
C GLY A 120 4.63 -9.14 13.62
N GLY A 121 4.78 -9.60 12.37
CA GLY A 121 5.94 -9.29 11.54
C GLY A 121 5.95 -7.83 11.05
N GLN A 122 7.01 -7.46 10.35
CA GLN A 122 7.19 -6.12 9.81
C GLN A 122 7.69 -6.16 8.37
N VAL A 123 7.41 -5.10 7.62
CA VAL A 123 7.98 -4.84 6.30
C VAL A 123 8.65 -3.49 6.28
N ALA A 124 9.63 -3.31 5.41
CA ALA A 124 10.25 -2.02 5.18
C ALA A 124 10.30 -1.68 3.70
N MET A 125 10.10 -0.41 3.40
CA MET A 125 10.28 0.19 2.07
C MET A 125 11.14 1.44 2.19
N ARG A 126 11.68 1.98 1.10
CA ARG A 126 12.40 3.26 1.20
C ARG A 126 11.43 4.37 1.53
N ASP A 127 11.89 5.35 2.30
CA ASP A 127 11.12 6.57 2.60
C ASP A 127 10.65 7.31 1.33
N SER A 128 11.52 7.41 0.33
CA SER A 128 11.24 8.00 -0.99
C SER A 128 10.20 7.23 -1.80
N GLU A 129 9.92 5.98 -1.44
CA GLU A 129 8.97 5.10 -2.13
C GLU A 129 7.63 5.05 -1.40
N ALA A 130 7.45 5.78 -0.30
CA ALA A 130 6.32 5.55 0.59
C ALA A 130 4.95 5.50 -0.11
N GLY A 131 4.21 4.43 0.20
CA GLY A 131 2.93 4.10 -0.42
C GLY A 131 3.01 3.56 -1.85
N ASP A 132 4.19 3.43 -2.46
CA ASP A 132 4.34 2.83 -3.78
C ASP A 132 3.70 1.45 -3.88
N SER A 133 2.98 1.23 -4.97
CA SER A 133 2.30 -0.04 -5.24
C SER A 133 2.38 -0.48 -6.69
N GLY A 134 2.04 -1.75 -6.92
CA GLY A 134 2.06 -2.37 -8.24
C GLY A 134 1.10 -1.70 -9.21
N SER A 135 1.49 -1.59 -10.48
CA SER A 135 0.63 -1.01 -11.53
C SER A 135 -0.62 -1.84 -11.82
N SER A 136 -0.50 -3.18 -11.79
CA SER A 136 -1.63 -4.10 -11.99
C SER A 136 -2.34 -4.49 -10.69
N ASN A 137 -1.69 -4.23 -9.54
CA ASN A 137 -2.21 -4.52 -8.21
C ASN A 137 -1.95 -3.30 -7.30
N PRO A 138 -2.74 -2.22 -7.44
CA PRO A 138 -2.50 -0.98 -6.71
C PRO A 138 -2.69 -1.12 -5.20
N ASP A 139 -3.31 -2.22 -4.75
CA ASP A 139 -3.46 -2.63 -3.35
C ASP A 139 -2.31 -3.51 -2.84
N TRP A 140 -1.21 -3.63 -3.59
CA TRP A 140 -0.02 -4.36 -3.15
C TRP A 140 1.13 -3.38 -2.92
N LEU A 141 1.53 -3.23 -1.65
CA LEU A 141 2.59 -2.32 -1.21
C LEU A 141 3.96 -2.84 -1.65
N LEU A 142 4.75 -1.97 -2.27
CA LEU A 142 6.15 -2.23 -2.57
C LEU A 142 6.95 -2.34 -1.27
N ILE A 143 7.79 -3.36 -1.16
CA ILE A 143 8.67 -3.56 -0.02
C ILE A 143 10.07 -3.97 -0.48
N ARG A 144 11.07 -3.57 0.31
CA ARG A 144 12.50 -3.90 0.12
C ARG A 144 12.98 -4.96 1.11
N TYR A 145 12.36 -4.98 2.29
CA TYR A 145 12.70 -5.87 3.38
C TYR A 145 11.47 -6.43 4.08
N TYR A 146 11.67 -7.54 4.77
CA TYR A 146 10.74 -8.06 5.76
C TYR A 146 11.48 -8.51 7.02
N ARG A 147 10.76 -8.55 8.13
CA ARG A 147 11.24 -9.03 9.42
C ARG A 147 10.20 -9.97 10.01
N THR A 148 10.60 -11.21 10.27
CA THR A 148 9.73 -12.20 10.90
C THR A 148 9.88 -12.16 12.40
N THR A 149 8.82 -12.53 13.13
CA THR A 149 8.83 -12.64 14.60
C THR A 149 9.78 -13.74 15.08
N ALA A 150 9.99 -14.79 14.27
CA ALA A 150 10.85 -15.92 14.62
C ALA A 150 12.34 -15.55 14.63
N THR A 151 12.80 -14.74 13.68
CA THR A 151 14.23 -14.38 13.57
C THR A 151 14.54 -13.04 14.19
N GLY A 152 13.60 -12.10 14.17
CA GLY A 152 13.84 -10.73 14.60
C GLY A 152 14.88 -9.98 13.77
N THR A 153 15.30 -10.52 12.62
CA THR A 153 16.30 -9.91 11.71
C THR A 153 15.66 -9.46 10.41
N TRP A 154 16.16 -8.34 9.86
CA TRP A 154 15.74 -7.86 8.54
C TRP A 154 16.31 -8.76 7.43
N GLN A 155 15.44 -9.21 6.54
CA GLN A 155 15.77 -10.01 5.36
C GLN A 155 15.44 -9.21 4.10
N SER A 156 16.42 -9.07 3.21
CA SER A 156 16.28 -8.33 1.95
C SER A 156 15.48 -9.13 0.93
N ILE A 157 14.71 -8.42 0.10
CA ILE A 157 14.01 -9.00 -1.05
C ILE A 157 14.92 -8.89 -2.26
N TRP A 158 16.01 -9.64 -2.22
CA TRP A 158 17.00 -9.71 -3.28
C TRP A 158 16.70 -10.86 -4.23
N GLY A 159 16.90 -10.66 -5.53
CA GLY A 159 16.77 -11.74 -6.50
C GLY A 159 15.33 -12.12 -6.84
N ALA A 160 14.36 -11.23 -6.64
CA ALA A 160 12.94 -11.56 -6.81
C ALA A 160 12.61 -11.99 -8.26
N THR A 161 13.16 -11.27 -9.25
CA THR A 161 12.99 -11.55 -10.69
C THR A 161 14.31 -11.50 -11.48
N SER A 162 15.32 -10.83 -10.97
CA SER A 162 16.69 -10.79 -11.50
C SER A 162 17.69 -10.52 -10.36
N ASN A 163 18.98 -10.73 -10.60
CA ASN A 163 20.04 -10.37 -9.65
C ASN A 163 20.19 -8.85 -9.43
N THR A 164 19.38 -8.03 -10.10
CA THR A 164 19.28 -6.58 -9.92
C THR A 164 17.93 -6.15 -9.32
N ASP A 165 16.95 -7.07 -9.24
CA ASP A 165 15.65 -6.79 -8.65
C ASP A 165 15.68 -6.93 -7.14
N TYR A 166 15.56 -5.78 -6.49
CA TYR A 166 15.64 -5.63 -5.05
C TYR A 166 14.29 -5.17 -4.45
N HIS A 167 13.17 -5.73 -4.89
CA HIS A 167 11.88 -5.43 -4.28
C HIS A 167 10.87 -6.56 -4.49
N GLY A 168 9.84 -6.53 -3.66
CA GLY A 168 8.65 -7.36 -3.81
C GLY A 168 7.42 -6.56 -3.41
N PHE A 169 6.30 -7.26 -3.33
CA PHE A 169 5.02 -6.68 -3.05
C PHE A 169 4.26 -7.49 -2.00
N VAL A 170 3.52 -6.82 -1.13
CA VAL A 170 2.61 -7.44 -0.17
C VAL A 170 1.21 -6.84 -0.31
N PRO A 171 0.14 -7.66 -0.44
CA PRO A 171 -1.21 -7.13 -0.40
C PRO A 171 -1.44 -6.37 0.91
N VAL A 172 -1.91 -5.12 0.85
CA VAL A 172 -2.23 -4.38 2.08
C VAL A 172 -3.41 -5.00 2.81
N GLY A 173 -4.27 -5.75 2.11
CA GLY A 173 -5.37 -6.49 2.71
C GLY A 173 -6.70 -5.76 2.71
N LEU A 174 -6.99 -4.96 1.67
CA LEU A 174 -8.31 -4.34 1.46
C LEU A 174 -9.47 -5.35 1.45
N SER A 175 -9.19 -6.62 1.15
CA SER A 175 -10.17 -7.72 1.22
C SER A 175 -10.55 -8.10 2.67
N LYS A 176 -9.76 -7.68 3.66
CA LYS A 176 -10.02 -7.89 5.10
C LYS A 176 -10.63 -6.67 5.76
N GLY A 177 -10.21 -5.48 5.36
CA GLY A 177 -10.74 -4.21 5.86
C GLY A 177 -10.01 -3.01 5.29
N SER A 178 -10.53 -1.82 5.58
CA SER A 178 -10.03 -0.53 5.10
C SER A 178 -9.37 0.30 6.20
N THR A 179 -9.58 -0.01 7.48
CA THR A 179 -9.07 0.81 8.60
C THR A 179 -7.77 0.27 9.18
N LYS A 180 -7.01 1.07 9.94
CA LYS A 180 -5.78 0.63 10.66
C LYS A 180 -5.97 -0.68 11.43
N ASN A 181 -7.14 -0.85 12.05
CA ASN A 181 -7.44 -2.00 12.91
C ASN A 181 -7.83 -3.27 12.14
N THR A 182 -8.09 -3.17 10.83
CA THR A 182 -8.63 -4.26 10.03
C THR A 182 -7.78 -4.59 8.80
N ILE A 183 -6.95 -3.65 8.34
CA ILE A 183 -6.02 -3.87 7.24
C ILE A 183 -4.83 -4.74 7.66
N SER A 184 -4.23 -5.44 6.69
CA SER A 184 -3.17 -6.41 6.97
C SER A 184 -1.81 -5.76 7.16
N VAL A 185 -1.50 -4.70 6.40
CA VAL A 185 -0.24 -3.93 6.54
C VAL A 185 -0.60 -2.52 6.99
N TYR A 186 -0.01 -2.07 8.10
CA TYR A 186 -0.38 -0.79 8.70
C TYR A 186 0.79 -0.03 9.35
N GLY A 187 0.67 1.29 9.33
CA GLY A 187 1.54 2.27 9.96
C GLY A 187 0.91 2.85 11.22
N ASP A 188 1.31 4.05 11.64
CA ASP A 188 0.81 4.69 12.86
C ASP A 188 -0.22 5.81 12.64
N TRP A 189 -0.95 5.77 11.53
CA TRP A 189 -1.99 6.77 11.25
C TRP A 189 -3.22 6.66 12.17
#